data_AF-A0A8C9JK25-F1
#
_entry.id   AF-A0A8C9JK25-F1
#
_cell.length_a   1.000
_cell.length_b   1.000
_cell.length_c   1.000
_cell.angle_alpha   90.00
_cell.angle_beta   90.00
_cell.angle_gamma   90.00
#
_symmetry.space_group_name_H-M   'P 1'
#
loop_
_entity.id
_entity.type
_entity.pdbx_description
1 polymer ?
#
loop_
_entity_poly.entity_id
_entity_poly.type
_entity_poly.pdbx_seq_one_letter_code
_entity_poly.pdbx_strand_id
1 'polypeptide(L)'
;MTAVISGLCNVYTHYITTFEEYQAQRYEAASTIYGPHTLSAYIQLFRALAKAIATDAVANLSRGPEPPYFKQLIASLIPNIVDRAPLGRNFGDVLQPAKPTYRVGEVAEVIFVGANPKNSAENQTHQTFLTVEKYEATSATWRIVHNDASWETRFYWHKGLLGHSNATIQWHIPGTAQPGIYRMRYFGHHRKQDFLKPAVILPFESTSSAFEVVTS
;
A
#
# COMPACT_ATOMS: atom_id res chain seq x y z
N MET A 1 -25.93 -17.39 21.42
CA MET A 1 -25.21 -17.26 20.14
C MET A 1 -25.06 -15.78 19.86
N THR A 2 -23.84 -15.33 19.56
CA THR A 2 -23.57 -13.92 19.22
C THR A 2 -23.45 -13.83 17.70
N ALA A 3 -24.19 -12.92 17.08
CA ALA A 3 -24.10 -12.65 15.66
C ALA A 3 -23.26 -11.38 15.43
N VAL A 4 -22.41 -11.40 14.40
CA VAL A 4 -21.61 -10.25 13.96
C VAL A 4 -21.87 -10.01 12.48
N ILE A 5 -21.90 -8.74 12.07
CA ILE A 5 -21.97 -8.38 10.64
C ILE A 5 -20.54 -8.18 10.14
N SER A 6 -20.10 -9.08 9.26
CA SER A 6 -18.85 -8.93 8.53
C SER A 6 -19.14 -8.33 7.15
N GLY A 7 -18.86 -7.04 6.99
CA GLY A 7 -19.02 -6.33 5.70
C GLY A 7 -17.92 -6.67 4.69
N LEU A 8 -18.10 -6.25 3.43
CA LEU A 8 -17.11 -6.37 2.34
C LEU A 8 -16.56 -7.81 2.16
N CYS A 9 -17.40 -8.82 2.27
CA CYS A 9 -17.00 -10.23 2.19
C CYS A 9 -17.35 -10.86 0.83
N ASN A 10 -16.45 -11.69 0.30
CA ASN A 10 -16.57 -12.51 -0.93
C ASN A 10 -16.73 -11.71 -2.24
N VAL A 11 -17.76 -10.88 -2.37
CA VAL A 11 -18.05 -10.06 -3.55
C VAL A 11 -18.59 -8.71 -3.12
N TYR A 12 -18.17 -7.64 -3.83
CA TYR A 12 -18.64 -6.30 -3.56
C TYR A 12 -19.91 -6.00 -4.36
N THR A 13 -21.03 -5.74 -3.68
CA THR A 13 -22.34 -5.43 -4.28
C THR A 13 -22.87 -4.08 -3.82
N HIS A 14 -21.97 -3.12 -3.57
CA HIS A 14 -22.28 -1.78 -3.10
C HIS A 14 -23.00 -1.76 -1.73
N TYR A 15 -23.97 -0.87 -1.55
CA TYR A 15 -24.64 -0.62 -0.30
C TYR A 15 -25.94 -1.42 -0.18
N ILE A 16 -26.40 -1.58 1.06
CA ILE A 16 -27.68 -2.19 1.38
C ILE A 16 -28.35 -1.28 2.39
N THR A 17 -29.47 -0.68 2.00
CA THR A 17 -30.30 0.17 2.87
C THR A 17 -31.60 -0.53 3.26
N THR A 18 -32.19 -0.11 4.36
CA THR A 18 -33.59 -0.46 4.70
C THR A 18 -34.54 0.07 3.63
N PHE A 19 -35.78 -0.43 3.62
CA PHE A 19 -36.78 0.03 2.65
C PHE A 19 -37.08 1.53 2.84
N GLU A 20 -37.13 1.98 4.09
CA GLU A 20 -37.41 3.35 4.50
C GLU A 20 -36.27 4.29 4.10
N GLU A 21 -35.02 3.90 4.38
CA GLU A 21 -33.84 4.64 3.92
C GLU A 21 -33.76 4.68 2.39
N TYR A 22 -34.16 3.60 1.71
CA TYR A 22 -34.17 3.54 0.26
C TYR A 22 -35.07 4.62 -0.35
N GLN A 23 -36.21 4.94 0.28
CA GLN A 23 -37.13 5.97 -0.22
C GLN A 23 -36.50 7.37 -0.23
N ALA A 24 -35.55 7.64 0.67
CA ALA A 24 -34.87 8.93 0.73
C ALA A 24 -33.88 9.15 -0.43
N GLN A 25 -33.50 8.08 -1.14
CA GLN A 25 -32.59 8.13 -2.31
C GLN A 25 -31.31 8.97 -2.10
N ARG A 26 -30.71 8.84 -0.90
CA ARG A 26 -29.33 9.28 -0.65
C ARG A 26 -28.32 8.36 -1.33
N TYR A 27 -27.03 8.63 -1.18
CA TYR A 27 -25.95 7.88 -1.84
C TYR A 27 -26.06 6.36 -1.64
N GLU A 28 -26.29 5.92 -0.40
CA GLU A 28 -26.36 4.51 -0.03
C GLU A 28 -27.62 3.84 -0.62
N ALA A 29 -28.73 4.57 -0.62
CA ALA A 29 -30.00 4.13 -1.18
C ALA A 29 -29.94 4.00 -2.71
N ALA A 30 -29.38 5.00 -3.40
CA ALA A 30 -29.14 4.95 -4.85
C ALA A 30 -28.09 3.87 -5.22
N SER A 31 -27.17 3.56 -4.30
CA SER A 31 -26.19 2.48 -4.43
C SER A 31 -26.70 1.12 -3.92
N THR A 32 -27.99 1.00 -3.58
CA THR A 32 -28.64 -0.28 -3.24
C THR A 32 -29.13 -0.94 -4.52
N ILE A 33 -28.22 -1.66 -5.17
CA ILE A 33 -28.32 -2.02 -6.60
C ILE A 33 -29.40 -3.04 -6.98
N TYR A 34 -29.97 -3.77 -6.01
CA TYR A 34 -31.04 -4.74 -6.26
C TYR A 34 -32.44 -4.22 -5.90
N GLY A 35 -32.56 -2.90 -5.67
CA GLY A 35 -33.83 -2.23 -5.43
C GLY A 35 -34.24 -2.15 -3.95
N PRO A 36 -35.45 -1.66 -3.65
CA PRO A 36 -35.89 -1.30 -2.30
C PRO A 36 -35.98 -2.48 -1.32
N HIS A 37 -36.02 -3.71 -1.82
CA HIS A 37 -36.13 -4.93 -1.00
C HIS A 37 -34.81 -5.68 -0.81
N THR A 38 -33.68 -5.07 -1.17
CA THR A 38 -32.35 -5.69 -1.05
C THR A 38 -32.07 -6.17 0.38
N LEU A 39 -32.30 -5.34 1.41
CA LEU A 39 -32.11 -5.75 2.80
C LEU A 39 -33.02 -6.92 3.19
N SER A 40 -34.30 -6.86 2.79
CA SER A 40 -35.26 -7.93 3.09
C SER A 40 -34.84 -9.26 2.48
N ALA A 41 -34.32 -9.24 1.24
CA ALA A 41 -33.77 -10.43 0.59
C ALA A 41 -32.57 -10.99 1.34
N TYR A 42 -31.62 -10.16 1.77
CA TYR A 42 -30.48 -10.62 2.58
C TYR A 42 -30.93 -11.20 3.93
N ILE A 43 -31.85 -10.55 4.64
CA ILE A 43 -32.40 -11.09 5.90
C ILE A 43 -33.03 -12.47 5.66
N GLN A 44 -33.80 -12.64 4.59
CA GLN A 44 -34.39 -13.94 4.24
C GLN A 44 -33.32 -15.01 3.98
N LEU A 45 -32.30 -14.72 3.17
CA LEU A 45 -31.22 -15.66 2.84
C LEU A 45 -30.41 -16.04 4.08
N PHE A 46 -29.99 -15.07 4.90
CA PHE A 46 -29.22 -15.36 6.12
C PHE A 46 -30.05 -16.10 7.17
N ARG A 47 -31.35 -15.83 7.29
CA ARG A 47 -32.24 -16.62 8.17
C ARG A 47 -32.37 -18.06 7.71
N ALA A 48 -32.45 -18.31 6.40
CA ALA A 48 -32.48 -19.66 5.85
C ALA A 48 -31.17 -20.42 6.15
N LEU A 49 -30.01 -19.77 5.99
CA LEU A 49 -28.70 -20.33 6.35
C LEU A 49 -28.60 -20.63 7.84
N ALA A 50 -28.97 -19.68 8.71
CA ALA A 50 -28.95 -19.87 10.16
C ALA A 50 -29.86 -21.03 10.60
N LYS A 51 -31.06 -21.14 9.99
CA LYS A 51 -31.96 -22.27 10.23
C LYS A 51 -31.33 -23.61 9.83
N ALA A 52 -30.73 -23.69 8.64
CA ALA A 52 -30.10 -24.92 8.16
C ALA A 52 -28.93 -25.35 9.06
N ILE A 53 -28.14 -24.41 9.59
CA ILE A 53 -27.09 -24.69 10.58
C ILE A 53 -27.71 -25.22 11.88
N ALA A 54 -28.74 -24.55 12.41
CA ALA A 54 -29.37 -24.92 13.67
C ALA A 54 -30.06 -26.30 13.64
N THR A 55 -30.52 -26.75 12.47
CA THR A 55 -31.22 -28.03 12.29
C THR A 55 -30.35 -29.11 11.64
N ASP A 56 -29.03 -28.91 11.55
CA ASP A 56 -28.09 -29.84 10.89
C ASP A 56 -28.52 -30.26 9.47
N ALA A 57 -29.05 -29.31 8.70
CA ALA A 57 -29.62 -29.52 7.38
C ALA A 57 -28.89 -28.71 6.28
N VAL A 58 -27.65 -28.32 6.52
CA VAL A 58 -26.84 -27.54 5.55
C VAL A 58 -26.68 -28.27 4.22
N ALA A 59 -26.54 -29.60 4.24
CA ALA A 59 -26.45 -30.43 3.04
C ALA A 59 -27.70 -30.38 2.14
N ASN A 60 -28.85 -29.95 2.68
CA ASN A 60 -30.10 -29.84 1.93
C ASN A 60 -30.25 -28.49 1.20
N LEU A 61 -29.35 -27.53 1.44
CA LEU A 61 -29.38 -26.25 0.75
C LEU A 61 -28.98 -26.41 -0.72
N SER A 62 -29.67 -25.71 -1.62
CA SER A 62 -29.27 -25.64 -3.02
C SER A 62 -27.90 -24.97 -3.14
N ARG A 63 -26.99 -25.55 -3.94
CA ARG A 63 -25.66 -24.97 -4.23
C ARG A 63 -25.72 -23.54 -4.80
N GLY A 64 -26.82 -23.19 -5.47
CA GLY A 64 -26.96 -21.93 -6.20
C GLY A 64 -26.20 -21.95 -7.54
N PRO A 65 -26.39 -20.91 -8.37
CA PRO A 65 -25.69 -20.79 -9.65
C PRO A 65 -24.21 -20.51 -9.43
N GLU A 66 -23.36 -21.12 -10.27
CA GLU A 66 -21.92 -20.88 -10.26
C GLU A 66 -21.61 -19.49 -10.87
N PRO A 67 -20.79 -18.65 -10.22
CA PRO A 67 -20.46 -17.32 -10.74
C PRO A 67 -19.57 -17.42 -11.99
N PRO A 68 -19.71 -16.50 -12.96
CA PRO A 68 -18.86 -16.48 -14.14
C PRO A 68 -17.42 -16.05 -13.81
N TYR A 69 -16.46 -16.52 -14.61
CA TYR A 69 -15.06 -16.08 -14.56
C TYR A 69 -14.64 -15.44 -15.89
N PHE A 70 -14.57 -14.11 -15.92
CA PHE A 70 -14.21 -13.36 -17.13
C PHE A 70 -12.69 -13.37 -17.37
N LYS A 71 -12.25 -13.96 -18.49
CA LYS A 71 -10.81 -14.08 -18.83
C LYS A 71 -10.26 -12.90 -19.62
N GLN A 72 -11.09 -12.28 -20.45
CA GLN A 72 -10.70 -11.19 -21.36
C GLN A 72 -11.11 -9.85 -20.76
N LEU A 73 -10.33 -9.40 -19.78
CA LEU A 73 -10.51 -8.08 -19.18
C LEU A 73 -9.92 -6.99 -20.08
N ILE A 74 -10.32 -5.73 -19.84
CA ILE A 74 -9.81 -4.57 -20.58
C ILE A 74 -8.29 -4.48 -20.42
N ALA A 75 -7.58 -4.27 -21.53
CA ALA A 75 -6.14 -4.06 -21.50
C ALA A 75 -5.79 -2.67 -20.93
N SER A 76 -4.74 -2.61 -20.10
CA SER A 76 -4.22 -1.31 -19.63
C SER A 76 -3.67 -0.50 -20.81
N LEU A 77 -4.18 0.73 -20.96
CA LEU A 77 -3.72 1.68 -21.98
C LEU A 77 -2.55 2.55 -21.48
N ILE A 78 -2.02 2.29 -20.28
CA ILE A 78 -0.93 3.08 -19.69
C ILE A 78 0.40 2.54 -20.21
N PRO A 79 1.19 3.33 -20.97
CA PRO A 79 2.45 2.87 -21.52
C PRO A 79 3.50 2.63 -20.42
N ASN A 80 4.29 1.58 -20.60
CA ASN A 80 5.43 1.28 -19.73
C ASN A 80 6.64 2.11 -20.14
N ILE A 81 6.94 3.14 -19.35
CA ILE A 81 8.08 4.04 -19.57
C ILE A 81 9.34 3.44 -18.94
N VAL A 82 10.47 3.57 -19.62
CA VAL A 82 11.81 3.24 -19.09
C VAL A 82 12.20 4.29 -18.05
N ASP A 83 12.62 3.85 -16.87
CA ASP A 83 13.11 4.77 -15.83
C ASP A 83 14.51 5.29 -16.21
N ARG A 84 14.82 6.54 -15.85
CA ARG A 84 16.13 7.16 -16.08
C ARG A 84 16.62 7.88 -14.83
N ALA A 85 17.89 7.66 -14.50
CA ALA A 85 18.59 8.50 -13.53
C ALA A 85 19.13 9.77 -14.23
N PRO A 86 19.26 10.90 -13.51
CA PRO A 86 19.90 12.10 -14.03
C PRO A 86 21.33 11.83 -14.51
N LEU A 87 21.83 12.64 -15.45
CA LEU A 87 23.19 12.49 -15.97
C LEU A 87 24.22 12.56 -14.83
N GLY A 88 25.11 11.56 -14.78
CA GLY A 88 26.14 11.46 -13.74
C GLY A 88 25.64 10.95 -12.38
N ARG A 89 24.38 10.50 -12.29
CA ARG A 89 23.80 9.88 -11.09
C ARG A 89 23.27 8.48 -11.38
N ASN A 90 23.15 7.70 -10.33
CA ASN A 90 22.53 6.38 -10.33
C ASN A 90 21.18 6.40 -9.62
N PHE A 91 20.37 5.36 -9.83
CA PHE A 91 19.17 5.15 -9.04
C PHE A 91 19.51 5.01 -7.56
N GLY A 92 18.78 5.74 -6.73
CA GLY A 92 18.99 5.79 -5.29
C GLY A 92 20.06 6.78 -4.82
N ASP A 93 20.72 7.53 -5.72
CA ASP A 93 21.59 8.64 -5.29
C ASP A 93 20.78 9.70 -4.52
N VAL A 94 21.36 10.23 -3.44
CA VAL A 94 20.73 11.27 -2.61
C VAL A 94 20.74 12.62 -3.35
N LEU A 95 19.55 13.17 -3.57
CA LEU A 95 19.32 14.50 -4.13
C LEU A 95 19.26 15.57 -3.03
N GLN A 96 18.58 15.27 -1.93
CA GLN A 96 18.49 16.13 -0.76
C GLN A 96 18.81 15.29 0.48
N PRO A 97 19.93 15.56 1.19
CA PRO A 97 20.28 14.83 2.40
C PRO A 97 19.42 15.27 3.59
N ALA A 98 19.37 14.43 4.62
CA ALA A 98 18.81 14.81 5.91
C ALA A 98 19.67 15.90 6.57
N LYS A 99 19.06 16.75 7.41
CA LYS A 99 19.81 17.62 8.33
C LYS A 99 20.67 16.75 9.26
N PRO A 100 21.81 17.27 9.75
CA PRO A 100 22.68 16.51 10.65
C PRO A 100 22.03 16.15 11.99
N THR A 101 21.10 16.97 12.47
CA THR A 101 20.44 16.79 13.76
C THR A 101 18.97 17.17 13.66
N TYR A 102 18.12 16.42 14.36
CA TYR A 102 16.70 16.67 14.54
C TYR A 102 16.29 16.54 16.01
N ARG A 103 15.22 17.22 16.37
CA ARG A 103 14.52 17.03 17.65
C ARG A 103 13.37 16.05 17.48
N VAL A 104 13.00 15.36 18.56
CA VAL A 104 11.74 14.60 18.59
C VAL A 104 10.56 15.52 18.24
N GLY A 105 9.60 15.01 17.47
CA GLY A 105 8.48 15.77 16.91
C GLY A 105 8.77 16.44 15.56
N GLU A 106 10.03 16.55 15.13
CA GLU A 106 10.38 17.04 13.80
C GLU A 106 10.24 15.94 12.72
N VAL A 107 10.35 16.36 11.46
CA VAL A 107 10.31 15.45 10.31
C VAL A 107 11.68 15.41 9.65
N ALA A 108 12.30 14.23 9.65
CA ALA A 108 13.49 13.98 8.86
C ALA A 108 13.09 13.60 7.44
N GLU A 109 13.62 14.33 6.45
CA GLU A 109 13.32 14.12 5.03
C GLU A 109 14.59 13.87 4.23
N VAL A 110 14.54 12.86 3.35
CA VAL A 110 15.59 12.58 2.35
C VAL A 110 14.93 12.36 1.00
N ILE A 111 15.50 12.96 -0.04
CA ILE A 111 15.06 12.79 -1.43
C ILE A 111 16.13 12.03 -2.19
N PHE A 112 15.73 10.98 -2.89
CA PHE A 112 16.57 10.12 -3.71
C PHE A 112 16.16 10.20 -5.19
N VAL A 113 17.10 9.89 -6.08
CA VAL A 113 16.77 9.54 -7.47
C VAL A 113 15.93 8.27 -7.44
N GLY A 114 14.67 8.38 -7.87
CA GLY A 114 13.69 7.31 -7.82
C GLY A 114 13.50 6.57 -9.14
N ALA A 115 12.78 5.46 -9.06
CA ALA A 115 12.16 4.78 -10.19
C ALA A 115 10.68 4.50 -9.89
N ASN A 116 9.88 4.17 -10.90
CA ASN A 116 8.44 3.95 -10.71
C ASN A 116 8.16 2.79 -9.72
N PRO A 117 7.43 3.03 -8.61
CA PRO A 117 7.15 2.01 -7.60
C PRO A 117 6.41 0.79 -8.14
N LYS A 118 5.66 0.94 -9.23
CA LYS A 118 4.94 -0.18 -9.88
C LYS A 118 5.86 -1.34 -10.25
N ASN A 119 7.12 -1.05 -10.58
CA ASN A 119 8.10 -2.08 -10.95
C ASN A 119 8.40 -3.02 -9.76
N SER A 120 8.28 -2.53 -8.53
CA SER A 120 8.50 -3.34 -7.33
C SER A 120 7.32 -4.26 -7.02
N ALA A 121 6.10 -3.87 -7.42
CA ALA A 121 4.92 -4.72 -7.31
C ALA A 121 4.98 -5.91 -8.29
N GLU A 122 5.52 -5.70 -9.49
CA GLU A 122 5.74 -6.78 -10.46
C GLU A 122 6.76 -7.82 -9.96
N ASN A 123 7.73 -7.42 -9.13
CA ASN A 123 8.81 -8.31 -8.70
C ASN A 123 8.46 -9.22 -7.50
N GLN A 124 7.26 -9.13 -6.91
CA GLN A 124 6.63 -10.00 -5.87
C GLN A 124 7.46 -10.37 -4.61
N THR A 125 8.70 -9.92 -4.50
CA THR A 125 9.68 -10.26 -3.46
C THR A 125 10.04 -9.07 -2.59
N HIS A 126 9.49 -7.89 -2.90
CA HIS A 126 9.83 -6.65 -2.24
C HIS A 126 9.05 -6.46 -0.94
N GLN A 127 9.76 -6.29 0.18
CA GLN A 127 9.14 -6.23 1.51
C GLN A 127 8.86 -4.80 1.99
N THR A 128 9.66 -3.82 1.58
CA THR A 128 9.50 -2.42 2.00
C THR A 128 10.28 -1.46 1.11
N PHE A 129 9.70 -0.31 0.78
CA PHE A 129 10.37 0.76 0.03
C PHE A 129 11.38 1.55 0.86
N LEU A 130 11.27 1.53 2.19
CA LEU A 130 12.16 2.29 3.07
C LEU A 130 12.40 1.60 4.41
N THR A 131 13.56 1.87 5.00
CA THR A 131 13.78 1.61 6.42
C THR A 131 14.34 2.85 7.11
N VAL A 132 13.93 3.06 8.36
CA VAL A 132 14.66 3.91 9.32
C VAL A 132 15.46 2.98 10.21
N GLU A 133 16.76 3.21 10.28
CA GLU A 133 17.68 2.38 11.04
C GLU A 133 18.38 3.20 12.12
N LYS A 134 18.45 2.66 13.33
CA LYS A 134 19.19 3.23 14.46
C LYS A 134 20.53 2.51 14.59
N TYR A 135 21.61 3.26 14.81
CA TYR A 135 22.91 2.69 15.09
C TYR A 135 23.02 2.26 16.56
N GLU A 136 23.41 1.01 16.80
CA GLU A 136 23.65 0.45 18.13
C GLU A 136 25.16 0.36 18.38
N ALA A 137 25.68 1.28 19.20
CA ALA A 137 27.11 1.40 19.45
C ALA A 137 27.73 0.17 20.13
N THR A 138 26.96 -0.55 20.96
CA THR A 138 27.42 -1.74 21.68
C THR A 138 27.76 -2.91 20.75
N SER A 139 27.03 -3.05 19.64
CA SER A 139 27.20 -4.12 18.66
C SER A 139 27.80 -3.62 17.34
N ALA A 140 28.03 -2.31 17.20
CA ALA A 140 28.45 -1.65 15.97
C ALA A 140 27.56 -2.00 14.75
N THR A 141 26.26 -2.18 14.97
CA THR A 141 25.29 -2.59 13.93
C THR A 141 24.17 -1.57 13.75
N TRP A 142 23.55 -1.59 12.57
CA TRP A 142 22.34 -0.84 12.27
C TRP A 142 21.11 -1.72 12.50
N ARG A 143 20.17 -1.25 13.31
CA ARG A 143 18.92 -1.94 13.61
C ARG A 143 17.75 -1.20 12.96
N ILE A 144 16.94 -1.91 12.19
CA ILE A 144 15.69 -1.36 11.63
C ILE A 144 14.72 -1.07 12.78
N VAL A 145 14.25 0.18 12.86
CA VAL A 145 13.25 0.63 13.84
C VAL A 145 11.91 0.97 13.20
N HIS A 146 11.90 1.37 11.93
CA HIS A 146 10.69 1.58 11.14
C HIS A 146 10.87 1.10 9.70
N ASN A 147 9.76 0.78 9.06
CA ASN A 147 9.64 0.45 7.64
C ASN A 147 8.45 1.22 7.02
N ASP A 148 8.18 1.07 5.73
CA ASP A 148 7.05 1.74 5.05
C ASP A 148 5.63 1.39 5.55
N ALA A 149 5.48 0.35 6.38
CA ALA A 149 4.23 0.02 7.06
C ALA A 149 4.06 0.79 8.40
N SER A 150 5.10 1.47 8.86
CA SER A 150 5.09 2.26 10.09
C SER A 150 4.40 3.60 9.86
N TRP A 151 3.44 3.96 10.73
CA TRP A 151 2.66 5.20 10.63
C TRP A 151 3.51 6.47 10.68
N GLU A 152 4.69 6.39 11.30
CA GLU A 152 5.67 7.47 11.42
C GLU A 152 6.39 7.73 10.10
N THR A 153 6.31 6.83 9.13
CA THR A 153 7.04 6.96 7.86
C THR A 153 6.11 7.27 6.70
N ARG A 154 6.64 7.97 5.71
CA ARG A 154 5.93 8.25 4.46
C ARG A 154 6.86 8.09 3.27
N PHE A 155 6.31 7.51 2.21
CA PHE A 155 6.97 7.36 0.92
C PHE A 155 6.20 8.14 -0.14
N TYR A 156 6.82 9.17 -0.70
CA TYR A 156 6.26 9.93 -1.80
C TYR A 156 7.07 9.65 -3.07
N TRP A 157 6.37 9.34 -4.16
CA TRP A 157 6.98 9.25 -5.48
C TRP A 157 6.49 10.38 -6.37
N HIS A 158 7.43 11.12 -6.96
CA HIS A 158 7.12 12.23 -7.86
C HIS A 158 7.68 11.96 -9.25
N LYS A 159 6.79 11.91 -10.25
CA LYS A 159 7.15 11.72 -11.65
C LYS A 159 7.82 12.98 -12.22
N GLY A 160 9.00 12.81 -12.81
CA GLY A 160 9.67 13.83 -13.60
C GLY A 160 9.44 13.65 -15.11
N LEU A 161 10.24 14.37 -15.91
CA LEU A 161 10.21 14.27 -17.37
C LEU A 161 11.09 13.12 -17.86
N LEU A 162 10.73 12.54 -19.01
CA LEU A 162 11.57 11.59 -19.75
C LEU A 162 12.06 10.37 -18.93
N GLY A 163 11.24 9.87 -18.01
CA GLY A 163 11.56 8.69 -17.20
C GLY A 163 12.29 8.99 -15.90
N HIS A 164 12.61 10.26 -15.60
CA HIS A 164 13.11 10.65 -14.29
C HIS A 164 12.01 10.60 -13.25
N SER A 165 12.38 10.33 -12.00
CA SER A 165 11.49 10.48 -10.86
C SER A 165 12.27 10.66 -9.57
N ASN A 166 11.61 11.19 -8.55
CA ASN A 166 12.17 11.35 -7.21
C ASN A 166 11.40 10.46 -6.24
N ALA A 167 12.12 9.87 -5.29
CA ALA A 167 11.56 9.18 -4.14
C ALA A 167 11.88 9.99 -2.89
N THR A 168 10.86 10.50 -2.21
CA THR A 168 11.00 11.25 -0.96
C THR A 168 10.57 10.37 0.19
N ILE A 169 11.49 10.15 1.14
CA ILE A 169 11.23 9.43 2.38
C ILE A 169 11.16 10.46 3.49
N GLN A 170 10.07 10.39 4.26
CA GLN A 170 9.91 11.17 5.48
C GLN A 170 9.79 10.24 6.67
N TRP A 171 10.47 10.59 7.76
CA TRP A 171 10.26 10.03 9.08
C TRP A 171 9.78 11.13 10.03
N HIS A 172 8.53 11.04 10.44
CA HIS A 172 7.93 11.84 11.50
C HIS A 172 8.42 11.31 12.84
N ILE A 173 9.45 11.94 13.41
CA ILE A 173 10.12 11.44 14.61
C ILE A 173 9.13 11.50 15.78
N PRO A 174 8.66 10.37 16.32
CA PRO A 174 7.67 10.40 17.39
C PRO A 174 8.29 10.96 18.68
N GLY A 175 7.46 11.51 19.58
CA GLY A 175 7.91 11.98 20.88
C GLY A 175 8.54 10.89 21.77
N THR A 176 8.30 9.61 21.44
CA THR A 176 8.85 8.43 22.10
C THR A 176 10.16 7.94 21.47
N ALA A 177 10.66 8.59 20.40
CA ALA A 177 11.92 8.22 19.77
C ALA A 177 13.08 8.41 20.74
N GLN A 178 13.95 7.41 20.81
CA GLN A 178 15.17 7.51 21.61
C GLN A 178 16.19 8.42 20.93
N PRO A 179 16.97 9.20 21.69
CA PRO A 179 18.13 9.86 21.13
C PRO A 179 19.14 8.88 20.53
N GLY A 180 19.85 9.30 19.50
CA GLY A 180 20.89 8.48 18.86
C GLY A 180 21.10 8.80 17.40
N ILE A 181 21.91 7.97 16.74
CA ILE A 181 22.27 8.12 15.33
C ILE A 181 21.35 7.25 14.49
N TYR A 182 20.78 7.84 13.46
CA TYR A 182 19.82 7.25 12.55
C TYR A 182 20.26 7.40 11.10
N ARG A 183 19.74 6.54 10.22
CA ARG A 183 19.83 6.70 8.76
C ARG A 183 18.56 6.18 8.11
N MET A 184 18.29 6.64 6.90
CA MET A 184 17.18 6.15 6.08
C MET A 184 17.73 5.39 4.89
N ARG A 185 17.12 4.23 4.58
CA ARG A 185 17.41 3.48 3.36
C ARG A 185 16.22 3.53 2.42
N TYR A 186 16.53 3.52 1.13
CA TYR A 186 15.57 3.45 0.05
C TYR A 186 15.83 2.17 -0.74
N PHE A 187 14.76 1.43 -1.02
CA PHE A 187 14.81 0.23 -1.84
C PHE A 187 13.82 0.39 -2.99
N GLY A 188 14.23 -0.01 -4.19
CA GLY A 188 13.38 0.14 -5.37
C GLY A 188 13.80 -0.71 -6.54
N HIS A 189 13.01 -0.64 -7.60
CA HIS A 189 13.26 -1.34 -8.84
C HIS A 189 13.11 -0.40 -10.03
N HIS A 190 14.10 -0.41 -10.92
CA HIS A 190 14.07 0.39 -12.14
C HIS A 190 13.85 -0.50 -13.35
N ARG A 191 13.05 0.00 -14.28
CA ARG A 191 12.81 -0.67 -15.57
C ARG A 191 13.84 -0.19 -16.58
N LYS A 192 14.65 -1.11 -17.06
CA LYS A 192 15.61 -0.90 -18.15
C LYS A 192 15.09 -1.58 -19.42
N GLN A 193 15.24 -0.90 -20.57
CA GLN A 193 14.95 -1.50 -21.87
C GLN A 193 15.98 -1.00 -22.88
N ASP A 194 16.91 -1.89 -23.24
CA ASP A 194 17.90 -1.62 -24.29
C ASP A 194 17.30 -1.89 -25.68
N PHE A 195 17.90 -1.33 -26.72
CA PHE A 195 17.44 -1.49 -28.11
C PHE A 195 17.34 -2.98 -28.48
N LEU A 196 16.18 -3.40 -28.99
CA LEU A 196 15.84 -4.79 -29.39
C LEU A 196 15.89 -5.85 -28.27
N LYS A 197 16.01 -5.45 -26.99
CA LYS A 197 15.96 -6.38 -25.86
C LYS A 197 14.63 -6.28 -25.12
N PRO A 198 14.16 -7.39 -24.51
CA PRO A 198 13.03 -7.34 -23.59
C PRO A 198 13.35 -6.41 -22.42
N ALA A 199 12.32 -5.78 -21.86
CA ALA A 199 12.48 -4.96 -20.67
C ALA A 199 12.85 -5.84 -19.47
N VAL A 200 13.76 -5.33 -18.65
CA VAL A 200 14.22 -5.98 -17.42
C VAL A 200 13.96 -5.04 -16.25
N ILE A 201 13.53 -5.60 -15.14
CA ILE A 201 13.35 -4.89 -13.87
C ILE A 201 14.52 -5.26 -12.96
N LEU A 202 15.26 -4.26 -12.49
CA LEU A 202 16.48 -4.46 -11.71
C LEU A 202 16.37 -3.76 -10.35
N PRO A 203 16.69 -4.46 -9.24
CA PRO A 203 16.66 -3.87 -7.92
C PRO A 203 17.82 -2.88 -7.73
N PHE A 204 17.60 -1.92 -6.84
CA PHE A 204 18.66 -1.09 -6.27
C PHE A 204 18.31 -0.75 -4.82
N GLU A 205 19.34 -0.47 -4.04
CA GLU A 205 19.21 0.00 -2.67
C GLU A 205 20.16 1.16 -2.42
N SER A 206 19.79 2.03 -1.50
CA SER A 206 20.58 3.21 -1.18
C SER A 206 20.37 3.62 0.26
N THR A 207 21.35 4.37 0.78
CA THR A 207 21.42 4.74 2.20
C THR A 207 21.75 6.22 2.30
N SER A 208 20.99 6.96 3.10
CA SER A 208 21.29 8.36 3.40
C SER A 208 22.56 8.48 4.25
N SER A 209 23.12 9.69 4.30
CA SER A 209 24.01 10.05 5.40
C SER A 209 23.32 9.84 6.75
N ALA A 210 24.11 9.51 7.77
CA ALA A 210 23.61 9.40 9.13
C ALA A 210 23.29 10.78 9.71
N PHE A 211 22.30 10.83 10.60
CA PHE A 211 21.88 12.03 11.32
C PHE A 211 21.52 11.69 12.76
N GLU A 212 21.55 12.68 13.64
CA GLU A 212 21.29 12.51 15.07
C GLU A 212 19.87 12.96 15.44
N VAL A 213 19.25 12.26 16.38
CA VAL A 213 18.00 12.65 17.02
C VAL A 213 18.25 12.97 18.49
N VAL A 214 17.70 14.08 18.99
CA VAL A 214 17.80 14.54 20.38
C VAL A 214 16.43 14.84 20.98
N THR A 215 16.28 14.72 22.30
CA THR A 215 14.98 14.88 23.00
C THR A 215 14.56 16.33 23.23
N SER A 216 15.51 17.25 23.46
CA SER A 216 15.35 18.72 23.55
C SER A 216 16.64 19.32 24.07
#